data_AF-A0A4P8C2U5-F1
#
_entry.id   AF-A0A4P8C2U5-F1
#
_cell.length_a   1.000
_cell.length_b   1.000
_cell.length_c   1.000
_cell.angle_alpha   90.00
_cell.angle_beta   90.00
_cell.angle_gamma   90.00
#
_symmetry.space_group_name_H-M   'P 1'
#
loop_
_entity.id
_entity.type
_entity.pdbx_description
1 polymer ?
#
loop_
_entity_poly.entity_id
_entity_poly.type
_entity_poly.pdbx_seq_one_letter_code
_entity_poly.pdbx_strand_id
1 'polypeptide(L)'
;MSEIDYQALREAAEKATKGCYIVGHTSGNQHGNITGVFVCQKWKGEPGGVIAECHVNCLVETDAQAYANAEFIAAFNPNVALALLDERERNQQYIKSRDQENEEIALTEGKLLIENGRLVADTLRHLADNEIDSDYFAITSTNENGTEIDHEMAITDYALQAAGTVDELVAALESAEKRIAELEAREISLPERSSMLHRTDFHDDYQTVMAYKVSEVIAAIRAAGIRIKGEEHGNKTRR
;
A
#
# COMPACT_ATOMS: atom_id res chain seq x y z
N MET A 1 -11.50 -7.03 -15.37
CA MET A 1 -11.98 -5.69 -14.99
C MET A 1 -10.92 -4.71 -15.44
N SER A 2 -11.26 -3.74 -16.28
CA SER A 2 -10.33 -2.65 -16.60
C SER A 2 -10.06 -1.81 -15.35
N GLU A 3 -8.85 -1.28 -15.22
CA GLU A 3 -8.50 -0.33 -14.17
C GLU A 3 -9.39 0.92 -14.27
N ILE A 4 -9.88 1.43 -13.13
CA ILE A 4 -10.72 2.63 -13.10
C ILE A 4 -9.82 3.85 -13.24
N ASP A 5 -10.05 4.65 -14.28
CA ASP A 5 -9.41 5.96 -14.42
C ASP A 5 -10.12 6.99 -13.55
N TYR A 6 -9.58 7.20 -12.34
CA TYR A 6 -10.12 8.14 -11.36
C TYR A 6 -10.04 9.60 -11.81
N GLN A 7 -9.04 9.95 -12.63
CA GLN A 7 -8.86 11.31 -13.13
C GLN A 7 -9.92 11.62 -14.19
N ALA A 8 -10.11 10.70 -15.15
CA ALA A 8 -11.19 10.82 -16.12
C ALA A 8 -12.57 10.86 -15.44
N LEU A 9 -12.78 10.07 -14.38
CA LEU A 9 -14.02 10.09 -13.60
C LEU A 9 -14.25 11.43 -12.90
N ARG A 10 -13.20 12.00 -12.28
CA ARG A 10 -13.25 13.33 -11.66
C ARG A 10 -13.63 14.39 -12.69
N GLU A 11 -12.93 14.43 -13.81
CA GLU A 11 -13.20 15.40 -14.89
C GLU A 11 -14.62 15.27 -15.44
N ALA A 12 -15.11 14.04 -15.61
CA ALA A 12 -16.48 13.79 -16.05
C ALA A 12 -17.50 14.32 -15.03
N ALA A 13 -17.27 14.08 -13.73
CA ALA A 13 -18.14 14.56 -12.67
C ALA A 13 -18.10 16.10 -12.53
N GLU A 14 -16.95 16.74 -12.68
CA GLU A 14 -16.83 18.21 -12.64
C GLU A 14 -17.54 18.91 -13.81
N LYS A 15 -17.51 18.29 -15.00
CA LYS A 15 -18.18 18.78 -16.22
C LYS A 15 -19.68 18.49 -16.22
N ALA A 16 -20.12 17.48 -15.49
CA ALA A 16 -21.52 17.11 -15.40
C ALA A 16 -22.35 18.18 -14.65
N THR A 17 -23.66 18.10 -14.82
CA THR A 17 -24.57 19.09 -14.24
C THR A 17 -24.52 19.05 -12.71
N LYS A 18 -24.24 20.20 -12.10
CA LYS A 18 -24.12 20.27 -10.64
C LYS A 18 -25.49 20.26 -9.96
N GLY A 19 -25.52 19.80 -8.71
CA GLY A 19 -26.71 19.87 -7.86
C GLY A 19 -27.36 18.52 -7.57
N CYS A 20 -28.48 18.56 -6.85
CA CYS A 20 -29.20 17.35 -6.46
C CYS A 20 -30.07 16.84 -7.60
N TYR A 21 -29.88 15.57 -7.94
CA TYR A 21 -30.70 14.87 -8.92
C TYR A 21 -31.87 14.20 -8.21
N ILE A 22 -33.03 14.18 -8.87
CA ILE A 22 -34.25 13.51 -8.40
C ILE A 22 -34.85 12.69 -9.53
N VAL A 23 -35.70 11.73 -9.16
CA VAL A 23 -36.47 10.93 -10.11
C VAL A 23 -37.77 11.64 -10.46
N GLY A 24 -38.01 11.80 -11.76
CA GLY A 24 -39.28 12.22 -12.32
C GLY A 24 -39.91 11.12 -13.19
N HIS A 25 -41.17 11.28 -13.52
CA HIS A 25 -41.89 10.36 -14.40
C HIS A 25 -42.90 11.13 -15.24
N THR A 26 -43.23 10.60 -16.41
CA THR A 26 -44.31 11.13 -17.23
C THR A 26 -45.67 10.64 -16.72
N SER A 27 -46.73 11.37 -17.06
CA SER A 27 -48.10 10.93 -16.75
C SER A 27 -48.41 9.57 -17.36
N GLY A 28 -49.20 8.77 -16.65
CA GLY A 28 -49.69 7.49 -17.14
C GLY A 28 -50.51 7.65 -18.43
N ASN A 29 -50.36 6.71 -19.36
CA ASN A 29 -51.21 6.64 -20.54
C ASN A 29 -52.65 6.22 -20.17
N GLN A 30 -53.54 6.17 -21.16
CA GLN A 30 -54.95 5.76 -20.98
C GLN A 30 -55.16 4.36 -20.39
N HIS A 31 -54.10 3.55 -20.26
CA HIS A 31 -54.11 2.23 -19.62
C HIS A 31 -53.49 2.22 -18.22
N GLY A 32 -53.08 3.39 -17.69
CA GLY A 32 -52.43 3.53 -16.39
C GLY A 32 -50.93 3.26 -16.38
N ASN A 33 -50.33 2.96 -17.55
CA ASN A 33 -48.90 2.66 -17.64
C ASN A 33 -48.10 3.96 -17.77
N ILE A 34 -47.02 4.08 -17.01
CA ILE A 34 -46.11 5.22 -17.07
C ILE A 34 -45.35 5.17 -18.39
N THR A 35 -45.21 6.32 -19.06
CA THR A 35 -44.61 6.38 -20.41
C THR A 35 -43.10 6.65 -20.40
N GLY A 36 -42.52 6.94 -19.23
CA GLY A 36 -41.09 7.12 -19.03
C GLY A 36 -40.75 7.50 -17.59
N VAL A 37 -39.64 6.97 -17.08
CA VAL A 37 -38.99 7.38 -15.83
C VAL A 37 -37.72 8.13 -16.20
N PHE A 38 -37.34 9.17 -15.47
CA PHE A 38 -36.15 9.95 -15.80
C PHE A 38 -35.48 10.55 -14.56
N VAL A 39 -34.19 10.83 -14.71
CA VAL A 39 -33.38 11.58 -13.76
C VAL A 39 -33.37 13.04 -14.19
N CYS A 40 -33.65 13.96 -13.27
CA CYS A 40 -33.71 15.38 -13.55
C CYS A 40 -33.21 16.21 -12.36
N GLN A 41 -33.05 17.51 -12.57
CA GLN A 41 -32.79 18.42 -11.46
C GLN A 41 -34.08 18.74 -10.70
N LYS A 42 -33.91 19.08 -9.43
CA LYS A 42 -34.99 19.70 -8.66
C LYS A 42 -35.03 21.20 -8.95
N TRP A 43 -36.09 21.67 -9.60
CA TRP A 43 -36.31 23.09 -9.89
C TRP A 43 -37.55 23.61 -9.18
N LYS A 44 -37.38 24.54 -8.23
CA LYS A 44 -38.48 25.15 -7.45
C LYS A 44 -39.44 24.14 -6.78
N GLY A 45 -38.93 22.96 -6.42
CA GLY A 45 -39.73 21.90 -5.79
C GLY A 45 -40.26 20.84 -6.76
N GLU A 46 -40.19 21.09 -8.07
CA GLU A 46 -40.70 20.20 -9.11
C GLU A 46 -39.56 19.57 -9.93
N PRO A 47 -39.81 18.40 -10.57
CA PRO A 47 -38.92 17.83 -11.58
C PRO A 47 -38.70 18.79 -12.77
N GLY A 48 -37.45 19.14 -13.07
CA GLY A 48 -37.11 20.02 -14.20
C GLY A 48 -35.71 19.78 -14.74
N GLY A 49 -35.50 19.96 -16.05
CA GLY A 49 -34.20 19.74 -16.69
C GLY A 49 -33.79 18.27 -16.67
N VAL A 50 -34.38 17.47 -17.57
CA VAL A 50 -34.07 16.05 -17.73
C VAL A 50 -32.60 15.84 -18.07
N ILE A 51 -31.94 14.93 -17.35
CA ILE A 51 -30.52 14.59 -17.50
C ILE A 51 -30.37 13.23 -18.20
N ALA A 52 -31.15 12.24 -17.78
CA ALA A 52 -31.11 10.89 -18.32
C ALA A 52 -32.50 10.26 -18.25
N GLU A 53 -32.88 9.49 -19.27
CA GLU A 53 -34.15 8.76 -19.28
C GLU A 53 -33.91 7.27 -19.02
N CYS A 54 -34.82 6.66 -18.27
CA CYS A 54 -34.83 5.25 -17.92
C CYS A 54 -36.14 4.63 -18.46
N HIS A 55 -35.99 3.79 -19.48
CA HIS A 55 -37.11 3.20 -20.21
C HIS A 55 -37.25 1.72 -19.90
N VAL A 56 -38.49 1.26 -19.84
CA VAL A 56 -38.81 -0.17 -19.98
C VAL A 56 -38.54 -0.56 -21.43
N ASN A 57 -37.76 -1.61 -21.63
CA ASN A 57 -37.35 -2.10 -22.94
C ASN A 57 -37.06 -3.62 -22.87
N CYS A 58 -36.53 -4.20 -23.93
CA CYS A 58 -36.25 -5.65 -23.97
C CYS A 58 -35.25 -6.16 -22.92
N LEU A 59 -34.52 -5.26 -22.23
CA LEU A 59 -33.54 -5.58 -21.18
C LEU A 59 -33.93 -5.01 -19.80
N VAL A 60 -34.92 -4.13 -19.76
CA VAL A 60 -35.50 -3.54 -18.54
C VAL A 60 -36.98 -3.86 -18.60
N GLU A 61 -37.39 -4.99 -18.03
CA GLU A 61 -38.67 -5.61 -18.31
C GLU A 61 -39.84 -5.06 -17.47
N THR A 62 -39.54 -4.23 -16.45
CA THR A 62 -40.54 -3.73 -15.51
C THR A 62 -40.35 -2.25 -15.17
N ASP A 63 -41.46 -1.57 -14.86
CA ASP A 63 -41.46 -0.20 -14.37
C ASP A 63 -40.59 -0.06 -13.12
N ALA A 64 -40.64 -1.03 -12.21
CA ALA A 64 -39.84 -1.05 -10.98
C ALA A 64 -38.32 -1.04 -11.25
N GLN A 65 -37.86 -1.76 -12.28
CA GLN A 65 -36.45 -1.72 -12.69
C GLN A 65 -36.07 -0.37 -13.30
N ALA A 66 -36.95 0.25 -14.10
CA ALA A 66 -36.72 1.59 -14.63
C ALA A 66 -36.60 2.64 -13.50
N TYR A 67 -37.45 2.53 -12.47
CA TYR A 67 -37.34 3.33 -11.24
C TYR A 67 -36.02 3.10 -10.51
N ALA A 68 -35.65 1.84 -10.25
CA ALA A 68 -34.39 1.53 -9.56
C ALA A 68 -33.16 2.10 -10.28
N ASN A 69 -33.13 2.04 -11.61
CA ASN A 69 -32.05 2.64 -12.40
C ASN A 69 -32.01 4.17 -12.24
N ALA A 70 -33.16 4.84 -12.33
CA ALA A 70 -33.23 6.29 -12.15
C ALA A 70 -32.85 6.71 -10.73
N GLU A 71 -33.31 5.96 -9.71
CA GLU A 71 -32.95 6.18 -8.31
C GLU A 71 -31.44 6.01 -8.07
N PHE A 72 -30.83 4.97 -8.65
CA PHE A 72 -29.39 4.75 -8.56
C PHE A 72 -28.61 5.92 -9.17
N ILE A 73 -28.95 6.36 -10.39
CA ILE A 73 -28.25 7.47 -11.06
C ILE A 73 -28.48 8.79 -10.31
N ALA A 74 -29.69 9.02 -9.79
CA ALA A 74 -29.98 10.21 -9.00
C ALA A 74 -29.21 10.24 -7.67
N ALA A 75 -29.10 9.08 -7.01
CA ALA A 75 -28.31 8.93 -5.79
C ALA A 75 -26.81 9.05 -6.08
N PHE A 76 -26.30 8.43 -7.14
CA PHE A 76 -24.91 8.48 -7.58
C PHE A 76 -24.67 9.64 -8.57
N ASN A 77 -25.10 10.84 -8.18
CA ASN A 77 -24.92 12.04 -8.98
C ASN A 77 -23.46 12.56 -8.90
N PRO A 78 -23.07 13.56 -9.73
CA PRO A 78 -21.71 14.07 -9.76
C PRO A 78 -21.18 14.58 -8.42
N ASN A 79 -22.03 15.15 -7.56
CA ASN A 79 -21.59 15.60 -6.23
C ASN A 79 -21.16 14.43 -5.35
N VAL A 80 -21.89 13.31 -5.40
CA VAL A 80 -21.54 12.08 -4.67
C VAL A 80 -20.26 11.46 -5.22
N ALA A 81 -20.13 11.40 -6.54
CA ALA A 81 -18.91 10.90 -7.18
C ALA A 81 -17.67 11.72 -6.75
N LEU A 82 -17.75 13.06 -6.77
CA LEU A 82 -16.67 13.93 -6.33
C LEU A 82 -16.36 13.77 -4.84
N ALA A 83 -17.38 13.69 -3.98
CA ALA A 83 -17.18 13.48 -2.54
C ALA A 83 -16.45 12.16 -2.24
N LEU A 84 -16.80 11.08 -2.94
CA LEU A 84 -16.13 9.79 -2.80
C LEU A 84 -14.69 9.82 -3.34
N LEU A 85 -14.44 10.56 -4.41
CA LEU A 85 -13.08 10.77 -4.94
C LEU A 85 -12.22 11.59 -3.97
N ASP A 86 -12.77 12.65 -3.36
CA ASP A 86 -12.10 13.46 -2.34
C ASP A 86 -11.81 12.64 -1.08
N GLU A 87 -12.73 11.79 -0.65
CA GLU A 87 -12.51 10.84 0.44
C GLU A 87 -11.40 9.84 0.11
N ARG A 88 -11.42 9.26 -1.10
CA ARG A 88 -10.37 8.35 -1.56
C ARG A 88 -8.99 9.02 -1.55
N GLU A 89 -8.88 10.23 -2.10
CA GLU A 89 -7.61 10.97 -2.14
C GLU A 89 -7.08 11.27 -0.74
N ARG A 90 -7.95 11.71 0.18
CA ARG A 90 -7.59 11.91 1.59
C ARG A 90 -7.12 10.61 2.25
N ASN A 91 -7.81 9.49 2.00
CA ASN A 91 -7.42 8.19 2.55
C ASN A 91 -6.07 7.74 2.00
N GLN A 92 -5.78 7.97 0.71
CA GLN A 92 -4.47 7.68 0.13
C GLN A 92 -3.35 8.53 0.73
N GLN A 93 -3.62 9.81 0.99
CA GLN A 93 -2.66 10.68 1.67
C GLN A 93 -2.43 10.24 3.11
N TYR A 94 -3.49 9.86 3.83
CA TYR A 94 -3.40 9.35 5.20
C TYR A 94 -2.54 8.08 5.29
N ILE A 95 -2.76 7.11 4.39
CA ILE A 95 -1.96 5.87 4.36
C ILE A 95 -0.47 6.21 4.15
N LYS A 96 -0.15 7.06 3.17
CA LYS A 96 1.24 7.49 2.93
C LYS A 96 1.86 8.17 4.16
N SER A 97 1.12 9.04 4.83
CA SER A 97 1.59 9.71 6.05
C SER A 97 1.80 8.72 7.19
N ARG A 98 0.93 7.71 7.33
CA ARG A 98 1.06 6.67 8.35
C ARG A 98 2.24 5.75 8.09
N ASP A 99 2.49 5.40 6.83
CA ASP A 99 3.64 4.59 6.46
C ASP A 99 4.95 5.33 6.78
N GLN A 100 5.03 6.62 6.42
CA GLN A 100 6.17 7.48 6.77
C GLN A 100 6.37 7.61 8.29
N GLU A 101 5.30 7.88 9.04
CA GLU A 101 5.35 7.98 10.50
C GLU A 101 5.83 6.66 11.13
N ASN A 102 5.32 5.52 10.65
CA ASN A 102 5.73 4.20 11.14
C ASN A 102 7.22 3.93 10.85
N GLU A 103 7.73 4.35 9.70
CA GLU A 103 9.15 4.25 9.35
C GLU A 103 10.03 5.10 10.27
N GLU A 104 9.62 6.34 10.55
CA GLU A 104 10.31 7.23 11.50
C GLU A 104 10.30 6.70 12.94
N ILE A 105 9.19 6.10 13.37
CA ILE A 105 9.08 5.43 14.67
C ILE A 105 10.05 4.25 14.73
N ALA A 106 10.05 3.37 13.73
CA ALA A 106 10.93 2.20 13.69
C ALA A 106 12.41 2.60 13.76
N LEU A 107 12.80 3.64 13.03
CA LEU A 107 14.18 4.18 13.07
C LEU A 107 14.54 4.75 14.45
N THR A 108 13.58 5.38 15.13
CA THR A 108 13.79 5.95 16.46
C THR A 108 13.88 4.86 17.53
N GLU A 109 13.02 3.85 17.46
CA GLU A 109 13.05 2.69 18.37
C GLU A 109 14.37 1.92 18.23
N GLY A 110 14.86 1.70 17.01
CA GLY A 110 16.16 1.05 16.76
C GLY A 110 17.33 1.77 17.44
N LYS A 111 17.41 3.10 17.26
CA LYS A 111 18.41 3.94 17.95
C LYS A 111 18.34 3.85 19.47
N LEU A 112 17.13 3.94 20.03
CA LEU A 112 16.94 3.84 21.49
C LEU A 112 17.33 2.46 22.02
N LEU A 113 17.05 1.38 21.29
CA LEU A 113 17.45 0.03 21.66
C LEU A 113 18.98 -0.12 21.69
N ILE A 114 19.68 0.45 20.70
CA ILE A 114 21.16 0.48 20.66
C ILE A 114 21.72 1.27 21.84
N GLU A 115 21.20 2.47 22.09
CA GLU A 115 21.65 3.32 23.20
C GLU A 115 21.41 2.66 24.56
N ASN A 116 20.22 2.09 24.78
CA ASN A 116 19.89 1.38 26.00
C ASN A 116 20.74 0.12 26.17
N GLY A 117 20.98 -0.64 25.10
CA GLY A 117 21.86 -1.81 25.13
C GLY A 117 23.26 -1.45 25.59
N ARG A 118 23.84 -0.37 25.04
CA ARG A 118 25.16 0.14 25.47
C ARG A 118 25.16 0.53 26.95
N LEU A 119 24.15 1.26 27.40
CA LEU A 119 24.03 1.66 28.80
C LEU A 119 23.93 0.46 29.76
N VAL A 120 23.18 -0.58 29.37
CA VAL A 120 23.06 -1.82 30.15
C VAL A 120 24.40 -2.53 30.20
N ALA A 121 25.10 -2.68 29.08
CA ALA A 121 26.42 -3.32 29.03
C ALA A 121 27.43 -2.57 29.92
N ASP A 122 27.45 -1.23 29.85
CA ASP A 122 28.33 -0.40 30.69
C ASP A 122 28.00 -0.54 32.18
N THR A 123 26.72 -0.56 32.53
CA THR A 123 26.27 -0.77 33.91
C THR A 123 26.71 -2.14 34.45
N LEU A 124 26.61 -3.19 33.63
CA LEU A 124 27.04 -4.54 33.99
C LEU A 124 28.56 -4.61 34.21
N ARG A 125 29.36 -3.91 33.39
CA ARG A 125 30.82 -3.80 33.61
C ARG A 125 31.13 -3.07 34.91
N HIS A 126 30.45 -1.96 35.19
CA HIS A 126 30.59 -1.26 36.47
C HIS A 126 30.20 -2.14 37.67
N LEU A 127 29.18 -2.99 37.53
CA LEU A 127 28.84 -3.96 38.57
C LEU A 127 29.96 -4.98 38.80
N ALA A 128 30.59 -5.47 37.73
CA ALA A 128 31.73 -6.37 37.83
C ALA A 128 32.95 -5.73 38.52
N ASP A 129 33.15 -4.43 38.32
CA ASP A 129 34.27 -3.68 38.91
C ASP A 129 34.08 -3.34 40.41
N ASN A 130 32.87 -3.48 40.96
CA ASN A 130 32.52 -2.98 42.29
C ASN A 130 33.07 -3.79 43.49
N GLU A 131 34.13 -4.58 43.31
CA GLU A 131 34.92 -5.22 44.40
C GLU A 131 34.06 -5.95 45.46
N ILE A 132 32.90 -6.49 45.09
CA ILE A 132 32.20 -7.43 45.96
C ILE A 132 33.12 -8.65 46.01
N ASP A 133 33.67 -8.97 47.19
CA ASP A 133 34.34 -10.25 47.46
C ASP A 133 33.38 -11.36 47.00
N SER A 134 33.54 -11.83 45.75
CA SER A 134 32.42 -12.43 45.05
C SER A 134 32.20 -13.83 45.57
N ASP A 135 31.19 -13.98 46.44
CA ASP A 135 30.56 -15.27 46.71
C ASP A 135 30.08 -15.88 45.37
N TYR A 136 30.23 -17.20 45.25
CA TYR A 136 29.62 -17.95 44.16
C TYR A 136 28.11 -17.95 44.36
N PHE A 137 27.37 -17.46 43.36
CA PHE A 137 25.91 -17.50 43.38
C PHE A 137 25.43 -18.65 42.50
N ALA A 138 24.44 -19.39 42.99
CA ALA A 138 23.67 -20.30 42.16
C ALA A 138 22.71 -19.47 41.31
N ILE A 139 22.94 -19.46 39.99
CA ILE A 139 22.08 -18.84 39.00
C ILE A 139 21.23 -19.93 38.39
N THR A 140 19.93 -19.91 38.70
CA THR A 140 18.94 -20.78 38.08
C THR A 140 18.36 -20.06 36.87
N SER A 141 18.45 -20.70 35.71
CA SER A 141 17.84 -20.23 34.46
C SER A 141 16.93 -21.32 33.90
N THR A 142 15.92 -20.95 33.12
CA THR A 142 15.06 -21.93 32.44
C THR A 142 15.35 -21.89 30.95
N ASN A 143 15.68 -23.04 30.36
CA ASN A 143 15.88 -23.12 28.91
C ASN A 143 14.54 -23.13 28.14
N GLU A 144 14.62 -23.08 26.81
CA GLU A 144 13.49 -23.07 25.88
C GLU A 144 12.52 -24.26 26.08
N ASN A 145 13.02 -25.38 26.63
CA ASN A 145 12.25 -26.60 26.89
C ASN A 145 11.63 -26.63 28.30
N GLY A 146 11.73 -25.53 29.06
CA GLY A 146 11.20 -25.45 30.43
C GLY A 146 12.06 -26.19 31.47
N THR A 147 13.26 -26.64 31.11
CA THR A 147 14.18 -27.30 32.05
C THR A 147 14.97 -26.25 32.80
N GLU A 148 14.97 -26.32 34.14
CA GLU A 148 15.85 -25.50 34.97
C GLU A 148 17.30 -25.97 34.80
N ILE A 149 18.18 -25.01 34.56
CA ILE A 149 19.61 -25.20 34.50
C ILE A 149 20.25 -24.31 35.56
N ASP A 150 20.92 -24.96 36.50
CA ASP A 150 21.68 -24.31 37.55
C ASP A 150 23.13 -24.15 37.12
N HIS A 151 23.64 -22.93 37.22
CA HIS A 151 25.05 -22.63 37.00
C HIS A 151 25.58 -21.87 38.21
N GLU A 152 26.74 -22.28 38.70
CA GLU A 152 27.41 -21.64 39.84
C GLU A 152 28.55 -20.78 39.31
N MET A 153 28.47 -19.47 39.49
CA MET A 153 29.51 -18.54 39.04
C MET A 153 29.60 -17.31 39.94
N ALA A 154 30.76 -16.64 39.90
CA ALA A 154 30.93 -15.34 40.52
C ALA A 154 30.01 -14.31 39.86
N ILE A 155 29.44 -13.40 40.64
CA ILE A 155 28.55 -12.35 40.10
C ILE A 155 29.29 -11.44 39.12
N THR A 156 30.60 -11.27 39.32
CA THR A 156 31.49 -10.53 38.42
C THR A 156 31.60 -11.19 37.05
N ASP A 157 31.83 -12.50 37.02
CA ASP A 157 31.92 -13.28 35.77
C ASP A 157 30.59 -13.27 35.01
N TYR A 158 29.47 -13.43 35.73
CA TYR A 158 28.14 -13.34 35.13
C TYR A 158 27.88 -11.95 34.52
N ALA A 159 28.20 -10.88 35.26
CA ALA A 159 27.98 -9.52 34.79
C ALA A 159 28.82 -9.22 33.53
N LEU A 160 30.07 -9.67 33.48
CA LEU A 160 30.93 -9.56 32.29
C LEU A 160 30.38 -10.36 31.11
N GLN A 161 29.92 -11.59 31.35
CA GLN A 161 29.32 -12.43 30.30
C GLN A 161 28.02 -11.80 29.75
N ALA A 162 27.16 -11.29 30.64
CA ALA A 162 25.94 -10.61 30.27
C ALA A 162 26.23 -9.32 29.47
N ALA A 163 27.23 -8.52 29.89
CA ALA A 163 27.66 -7.34 29.16
C ALA A 163 28.14 -7.69 27.74
N GLY A 164 28.97 -8.73 27.61
CA GLY A 164 29.44 -9.20 26.30
C GLY A 164 28.31 -9.71 25.39
N THR A 165 27.31 -10.38 25.97
CA THR A 165 26.12 -10.82 25.23
C THR A 165 25.33 -9.62 24.70
N VAL A 166 25.16 -8.57 25.52
CA VAL A 166 24.48 -7.34 25.10
C VAL A 166 25.27 -6.61 24.00
N ASP A 167 26.61 -6.58 24.06
CA ASP A 167 27.43 -6.00 22.99
C ASP A 167 27.23 -6.72 21.66
N GLU A 168 27.22 -8.05 21.67
CA GLU A 168 27.00 -8.85 20.46
C GLU A 168 25.61 -8.57 19.85
N LEU A 169 24.58 -8.43 20.70
CA LEU A 169 23.23 -8.06 20.25
C LEU A 169 23.18 -6.65 19.67
N VAL A 170 23.81 -5.67 20.31
CA VAL A 170 23.89 -4.29 19.81
C VAL A 170 24.64 -4.25 18.46
N ALA A 171 25.78 -4.93 18.36
CA ALA A 171 26.56 -4.99 17.12
C ALA A 171 25.77 -5.68 15.98
N ALA A 172 25.02 -6.73 16.29
CA ALA A 172 24.14 -7.39 15.33
C ALA A 172 23.01 -6.45 14.87
N LEU A 173 22.42 -5.68 15.79
CA LEU A 173 21.37 -4.70 15.49
C LEU A 173 21.91 -3.57 14.59
N GLU A 174 23.05 -2.97 14.93
CA GLU A 174 23.70 -1.93 14.10
C GLU A 174 24.05 -2.44 12.70
N SER A 175 24.54 -3.69 12.60
CA SER A 175 24.83 -4.33 11.31
C SER A 175 23.56 -4.55 10.49
N ALA A 176 22.46 -4.95 11.13
CA ALA A 176 21.17 -5.12 10.49
C ALA A 176 20.59 -3.78 10.01
N GLU A 177 20.62 -2.73 10.82
CA GLU A 177 20.18 -1.37 10.44
C GLU A 177 20.98 -0.85 9.24
N LYS A 178 22.31 -1.01 9.27
CA LYS A 178 23.16 -0.64 8.13
C LYS A 178 22.80 -1.42 6.88
N ARG A 179 22.53 -2.73 7.01
CA ARG A 179 22.15 -3.57 5.87
C ARG A 179 20.79 -3.18 5.29
N ILE A 180 19.83 -2.80 6.12
CA ILE A 180 18.52 -2.31 5.69
C ILE A 180 18.71 -1.00 4.91
N ALA A 181 19.44 -0.03 5.47
CA ALA A 181 19.72 1.24 4.79
C ALA A 181 20.43 1.06 3.44
N GLU A 182 21.39 0.13 3.34
CA GLU A 182 22.03 -0.23 2.08
C GLU A 182 21.05 -0.82 1.05
N LEU A 183 20.07 -1.61 1.49
CA LEU A 183 19.06 -2.21 0.62
C LEU A 183 18.01 -1.18 0.17
N GLU A 184 17.62 -0.26 1.03
CA GLU A 184 16.65 0.81 0.74
C GLU A 184 17.24 1.87 -0.20
N ALA A 185 18.53 2.19 -0.06
CA ALA A 185 19.23 3.10 -0.97
C ALA A 185 19.54 2.48 -2.36
N ARG A 186 19.22 1.20 -2.57
CA ARG A 186 19.56 0.50 -3.80
C ARG A 186 18.62 0.89 -4.93
N GLU A 187 19.17 1.54 -5.95
CA GLU A 187 18.44 1.88 -7.17
C GLU A 187 18.70 0.88 -8.31
N ILE A 188 17.72 0.72 -9.20
CA ILE A 188 17.86 -0.05 -10.44
C ILE A 188 18.01 0.93 -11.59
N SER A 189 19.17 0.94 -12.25
CA SER A 189 19.35 1.68 -13.49
C SER A 189 18.72 0.92 -14.67
N LEU A 190 17.64 1.46 -15.21
CA LEU A 190 16.98 0.89 -16.39
C LEU A 190 17.77 1.21 -17.67
N PRO A 191 17.72 0.31 -18.68
CA PRO A 191 18.36 0.55 -19.98
C PRO A 191 17.70 1.72 -20.73
N GLU A 192 18.34 2.21 -21.77
CA GLU A 192 17.75 3.23 -22.65
C GLU A 192 16.49 2.69 -23.33
N ARG A 193 15.46 3.54 -23.48
CA ARG A 193 14.24 3.15 -24.21
C ARG A 193 14.53 3.15 -25.70
N SER A 194 14.03 2.15 -26.42
CA SER A 194 14.10 2.08 -27.87
C SER A 194 12.72 2.23 -28.50
N SER A 195 12.65 2.81 -29.69
CA SER A 195 11.42 2.83 -30.49
C SER A 195 11.01 1.41 -30.87
N MET A 196 9.73 1.06 -30.72
CA MET A 196 9.20 -0.24 -31.15
C MET A 196 9.02 -0.36 -32.67
N LEU A 197 9.29 0.70 -33.44
CA LEU A 197 9.19 0.72 -34.90
C LEU A 197 10.60 0.77 -35.54
N HIS A 198 10.93 -0.26 -36.32
CA HIS A 198 12.15 -0.35 -37.15
C HIS A 198 11.82 -0.40 -38.65
N ARG A 199 10.91 0.47 -39.14
CA ARG A 199 10.69 0.61 -40.59
C ARG A 199 10.69 2.08 -40.99
N THR A 200 11.41 2.36 -42.07
CA THR A 200 11.69 3.68 -42.67
C THR A 200 10.50 4.33 -43.36
N ASP A 201 9.32 3.71 -43.34
CA ASP A 201 8.22 4.10 -44.21
C ASP A 201 6.88 3.96 -43.47
N PHE A 202 6.50 4.94 -42.63
CA PHE A 202 5.09 5.22 -42.26
C PHE A 202 4.88 6.64 -41.71
N HIS A 203 3.67 7.16 -41.93
CA HIS A 203 3.14 8.53 -41.67
C HIS A 203 3.00 8.93 -40.19
N ASP A 204 2.93 10.25 -39.95
CA ASP A 204 2.90 10.99 -38.66
C ASP A 204 1.89 10.51 -37.59
N ASP A 205 0.89 9.70 -37.94
CA ASP A 205 -0.16 9.25 -37.02
C ASP A 205 0.29 8.15 -36.03
N TYR A 206 1.49 7.58 -36.21
CA TYR A 206 2.07 6.59 -35.31
C TYR A 206 3.22 7.20 -34.49
N GLN A 207 2.88 7.94 -33.42
CA GLN A 207 3.88 8.32 -32.43
C GLN A 207 4.59 7.06 -31.90
N THR A 208 5.92 7.04 -32.02
CA THR A 208 6.77 5.96 -31.55
C THR A 208 6.65 5.81 -30.04
N VAL A 209 5.93 4.78 -29.57
CA VAL A 209 5.95 4.41 -28.16
C VAL A 209 7.35 3.89 -27.83
N MET A 210 8.10 4.68 -27.06
CA MET A 210 9.42 4.30 -26.56
C MET A 210 9.26 3.23 -25.47
N ALA A 211 9.85 2.05 -25.67
CA ALA A 211 9.73 0.92 -24.75
C ALA A 211 11.09 0.40 -24.29
N TYR A 212 11.13 -0.19 -23.10
CA TYR A 212 12.30 -0.94 -22.65
C TYR A 212 12.29 -2.35 -23.22
N LYS A 213 13.45 -2.85 -23.58
CA LYS A 213 13.59 -4.26 -23.96
C LYS A 213 13.53 -5.13 -22.71
N VAL A 214 12.55 -6.03 -22.66
CA VAL A 214 12.26 -6.89 -21.50
C VAL A 214 13.52 -7.62 -20.99
N SER A 215 14.35 -8.16 -21.89
CA SER A 215 15.58 -8.88 -21.52
C SER A 215 16.60 -8.00 -20.76
N GLU A 216 16.70 -6.73 -21.14
CA GLU A 216 17.66 -5.78 -20.55
C GLU A 216 17.15 -5.27 -19.21
N VAL A 217 15.83 -5.08 -19.07
CA VAL A 217 15.20 -4.77 -17.78
C VAL A 217 15.39 -5.93 -16.79
N ILE A 218 15.16 -7.17 -17.21
CA ILE A 218 15.40 -8.35 -16.36
C ILE A 218 16.87 -8.45 -15.97
N ALA A 219 17.79 -8.18 -16.90
CA ALA A 219 19.22 -8.16 -16.60
C ALA A 219 19.58 -7.08 -15.57
N ALA A 220 19.03 -5.87 -15.71
CA ALA A 220 19.22 -4.77 -14.77
C ALA A 220 18.68 -5.12 -13.36
N ILE A 221 17.49 -5.72 -13.27
CA ILE A 221 16.90 -6.18 -12.00
C ILE A 221 17.76 -7.26 -11.34
N ARG A 222 18.26 -8.24 -12.11
CA ARG A 222 19.14 -9.30 -11.59
C ARG A 222 20.52 -8.78 -11.20
N ALA A 223 21.08 -7.83 -11.95
CA ALA A 223 22.32 -7.13 -11.57
C ALA A 223 22.12 -6.33 -10.27
N ALA A 224 20.93 -5.76 -10.10
CA ALA A 224 20.43 -5.22 -8.85
C ALA A 224 20.00 -6.32 -7.85
N GLY A 225 20.41 -7.58 -8.00
CA GLY A 225 20.28 -8.65 -7.00
C GLY A 225 18.85 -8.94 -6.55
N ILE A 226 17.84 -8.50 -7.31
CA ILE A 226 16.42 -8.64 -6.98
C ILE A 226 15.89 -9.87 -7.72
N ARG A 227 15.15 -10.71 -6.98
CA ARG A 227 14.51 -11.90 -7.54
C ARG A 227 13.15 -11.54 -8.12
N ILE A 228 12.83 -12.08 -9.30
CA ILE A 228 11.56 -11.86 -9.99
C ILE A 228 10.66 -13.08 -9.75
N LYS A 229 9.46 -12.87 -9.20
CA LYS A 229 8.49 -13.95 -8.96
C LYS A 229 7.86 -14.39 -10.29
N GLY A 230 7.84 -15.70 -10.55
CA GLY A 230 7.26 -16.27 -11.78
C GLY A 230 8.28 -16.69 -12.84
N GLU A 231 9.59 -16.47 -12.62
CA GLU A 231 10.62 -17.13 -13.42
C GLU A 231 10.78 -18.59 -12.99
N GLU A 232 10.25 -19.53 -13.78
CA GLU A 232 10.59 -20.95 -13.64
C GLU A 232 12.10 -21.10 -13.74
N HIS A 233 12.74 -21.34 -12.60
CA HIS A 233 14.10 -21.84 -12.57
C HIS A 233 14.03 -23.27 -13.08
N GLY A 234 14.17 -23.45 -14.40
CA GLY A 234 14.55 -24.72 -14.99
C GLY A 234 15.83 -25.17 -14.32
N ASN A 235 15.69 -25.99 -13.28
CA ASN A 235 16.75 -26.56 -12.48
C ASN A 235 17.58 -27.48 -13.39
N LYS A 236 18.50 -26.90 -14.16
CA LYS A 236 19.57 -27.62 -14.85
C LYS A 236 20.68 -27.88 -13.83
N THR A 237 20.42 -28.81 -12.91
CA THR A 237 21.47 -29.44 -12.09
C THR A 237 21.60 -30.87 -12.59
N ARG A 238 22.54 -31.06 -13.53
CA ARG A 238 23.76 -31.88 -13.42
C ARG A 238 23.59 -33.30 -14.00
N ARG A 239 24.54 -33.62 -14.90
CA ARG A 239 24.91 -34.98 -15.30
C ARG A 239 25.35 -35.79 -14.07
#